data_AF-A0A1X0MRW3-F1
#
_entry.id   AF-A0A1X0MRW3-F1
#
_cell.length_a   1.000
_cell.length_b   1.000
_cell.length_c   1.000
_cell.angle_alpha   90.00
_cell.angle_beta   90.00
_cell.angle_gamma   90.00
#
_symmetry.space_group_name_H-M   'P 1'
#
loop_
_entity.id
_entity.type
_entity.pdbx_description
1 polymer ?
#
loop_
_entity_poly.entity_id
_entity_poly.type
_entity_poly.pdbx_seq_one_letter_code
_entity_poly.pdbx_strand_id
1 'polypeptide(L)'
;MNDLHHLSLDWLQAGAVTMGDHQLLSLNDWKHVKKGTLVEFTNDEQLIWDEAIKFARACKKTIGRRLTSNALYAAEGEPVSVFMSGSPGAGKTEASIALLNLFSDSPILRVDPDELRTEFAAYTGRNAYLFQGGVSMLVSKIIDLALAQQQSFLLDGTFAKLDVARSNVERSLEKVRSRQD
;
A
#
# COMPACT_ATOMS: atom_id res chain seq x y z
N MET A 1 5.01 -35.78 40.31
CA MET A 1 5.57 -36.16 39.00
C MET A 1 4.39 -36.18 38.05
N ASN A 2 4.37 -35.22 37.11
CA ASN A 2 3.42 -34.93 36.03
C ASN A 2 1.90 -35.07 36.27
N ASP A 3 1.18 -33.94 36.15
CA ASP A 3 0.15 -33.83 35.11
C ASP A 3 -0.31 -32.38 34.82
N LEU A 4 -0.30 -32.07 33.51
CA LEU A 4 -1.28 -31.36 32.66
C LEU A 4 -1.92 -29.98 32.99
N HIS A 5 -2.05 -29.20 31.89
CA HIS A 5 -2.94 -28.06 31.57
C HIS A 5 -2.66 -26.66 32.17
N HIS A 6 -2.17 -25.71 31.34
CA HIS A 6 -2.96 -24.59 30.78
C HIS A 6 -2.09 -23.54 30.06
N LEU A 7 -2.61 -23.05 28.92
CA LEU A 7 -2.16 -21.89 28.14
C LEU A 7 -2.36 -20.55 28.88
N SER A 8 -1.43 -19.61 28.71
CA SER A 8 -1.60 -18.15 28.86
C SER A 8 -0.44 -17.48 28.12
N LEU A 9 -0.57 -17.03 26.87
CA LEU A 9 -1.05 -15.71 26.45
C LEU A 9 -0.28 -14.48 27.01
N ASP A 10 1.03 -14.55 27.22
CA ASP A 10 1.83 -13.41 27.75
C ASP A 10 2.93 -12.83 26.82
N TRP A 11 2.77 -12.90 25.49
CA TRP A 11 3.71 -12.24 24.56
C TRP A 11 3.14 -11.03 23.81
N LEU A 12 2.02 -10.47 24.26
CA LEU A 12 1.35 -9.31 23.64
C LEU A 12 1.51 -7.97 24.40
N GLN A 13 2.45 -7.87 25.34
CA GLN A 13 2.78 -6.60 26.01
C GLN A 13 4.29 -6.38 26.19
N ALA A 14 5.10 -6.73 25.18
CA ALA A 14 6.51 -6.33 25.18
C ALA A 14 6.63 -4.84 24.77
N GLY A 15 6.38 -3.95 25.72
CA GLY A 15 6.50 -2.49 25.59
C GLY A 15 7.07 -1.86 26.85
N ALA A 16 8.11 -2.47 27.44
CA ALA A 16 8.89 -1.85 28.51
C ALA A 16 10.37 -2.18 28.29
N VAL A 17 11.07 -1.31 27.55
CA VAL A 17 12.52 -1.21 27.64
C VAL A 17 12.79 -0.19 28.74
N THR A 18 13.27 -0.66 29.88
CA THR A 18 13.82 0.20 30.94
C THR A 18 15.19 0.69 30.51
N MET A 19 15.39 2.00 30.38
CA MET A 19 16.71 2.65 30.50
C MET A 19 16.53 4.16 30.75
N GLY A 20 17.38 4.68 31.64
CA GLY A 20 17.20 5.94 32.35
C GLY A 20 17.28 7.24 31.54
N ASP A 21 16.65 8.25 32.12
CA ASP A 21 16.85 9.69 31.93
C ASP A 21 17.04 10.20 30.50
N HIS A 22 16.07 9.94 29.62
CA HIS A 22 15.80 10.82 28.48
C HIS A 22 14.29 10.96 28.25
N GLN A 23 13.89 12.19 27.90
CA GLN A 23 12.52 12.68 27.72
C GLN A 23 11.57 11.66 27.07
N LEU A 24 10.35 11.57 27.60
CA LEU A 24 9.22 10.87 26.98
C LEU A 24 8.99 11.40 25.55
N LEU A 25 9.52 10.69 24.55
CA LEU A 25 9.18 10.91 23.15
C LEU A 25 7.70 10.56 22.96
N SER A 26 6.97 11.43 22.26
CA SER A 26 5.54 11.27 22.06
C SER A 26 5.26 10.04 21.18
N LEU A 27 4.11 9.39 21.37
CA LEU A 27 3.65 8.23 20.59
C LEU A 27 3.58 8.45 19.05
N ASN A 28 3.87 9.67 18.56
CA ASN A 28 3.97 9.98 17.13
C ASN A 28 5.38 9.80 16.53
N ASP A 29 6.41 9.51 17.33
CA ASP A 29 7.81 9.36 16.86
C ASP A 29 8.13 7.92 16.39
N TRP A 30 7.29 7.35 15.53
CA TRP A 30 7.56 6.02 14.97
C TRP A 30 8.64 6.10 13.89
N LYS A 31 9.88 5.84 14.30
CA LYS A 31 11.10 5.81 13.46
C LYS A 31 10.96 4.85 12.26
N HIS A 32 11.45 5.28 11.11
CA HIS A 32 11.24 4.64 9.82
C HIS A 32 12.17 3.43 9.61
N VAL A 33 11.63 2.29 9.19
CA VAL A 33 12.38 1.03 9.10
C VAL A 33 13.10 0.91 7.75
N LYS A 34 14.44 0.77 7.76
CA LYS A 34 15.28 0.42 6.60
C LYS A 34 15.93 -0.94 6.88
N LYS A 35 15.64 -1.96 6.07
CA LYS A 35 16.18 -3.34 6.23
C LYS A 35 16.03 -3.93 7.66
N GLY A 36 14.91 -3.66 8.34
CA GLY A 36 14.68 -4.17 9.70
C GLY A 36 15.38 -3.37 10.80
N THR A 37 16.05 -2.26 10.47
CA THR A 37 16.65 -1.34 11.44
C THR A 37 15.88 -0.03 11.45
N LEU A 38 15.58 0.50 12.65
CA LEU A 38 15.02 1.85 12.81
C LEU A 38 16.10 2.85 12.37
N VAL A 39 15.84 3.57 11.27
CA VAL A 39 16.72 4.62 10.77
C VAL A 39 15.95 5.93 10.85
N GLU A 40 16.46 6.86 11.64
CA GLU A 40 15.97 8.23 11.62
C GLU A 40 16.29 8.86 10.26
N PHE A 41 15.30 9.51 9.65
CA PHE A 41 15.54 10.34 8.50
C PHE A 41 16.40 11.53 8.91
N THR A 42 17.34 11.91 8.06
CA THR A 42 17.96 13.23 8.12
C THR A 42 16.89 14.31 7.95
N ASN A 43 17.19 15.55 8.37
CA ASN A 43 16.26 16.66 8.21
C ASN A 43 15.82 16.85 6.74
N ASP A 44 16.74 16.69 5.79
CA ASP A 44 16.42 16.79 4.36
C ASP A 44 15.51 15.66 3.88
N GLU A 45 15.76 14.43 4.34
CA GLU A 45 14.89 13.27 4.05
C GLU A 45 13.50 13.45 4.65
N GLN A 46 13.40 14.01 5.86
CA GLN A 46 12.14 14.32 6.51
C GLN A 46 11.34 15.36 5.72
N LEU A 47 12.00 16.42 5.23
CA LEU A 47 11.36 17.44 4.38
C LEU A 47 10.83 16.83 3.08
N ILE A 48 11.59 15.95 2.43
CA ILE A 48 11.15 15.25 1.21
C ILE A 48 9.93 14.37 1.50
N TRP A 49 9.95 13.62 2.60
CA TRP A 49 8.84 12.77 3.02
C TRP A 49 7.57 13.58 3.28
N ASP A 50 7.68 14.70 4.01
CA ASP A 50 6.53 15.54 4.35
C ASP A 50 5.93 16.22 3.11
N GLU A 51 6.76 16.74 2.20
CA GLU A 51 6.29 17.29 0.93
C GLU A 51 5.67 16.19 0.04
N ALA A 52 6.17 14.96 0.05
CA ALA A 52 5.54 13.85 -0.66
C ALA A 52 4.14 13.55 -0.12
N ILE A 53 3.95 13.51 1.21
CA ILE A 53 2.63 13.33 1.82
C ILE A 53 1.69 14.48 1.45
N LYS A 54 2.17 15.73 1.55
CA LYS A 54 1.39 16.93 1.23
C LYS A 54 0.96 16.95 -0.23
N PHE A 55 1.87 16.65 -1.15
CA PHE A 55 1.57 16.49 -2.58
C PHE A 55 0.52 15.41 -2.81
N ALA A 56 0.70 14.21 -2.25
CA ALA A 56 -0.24 13.12 -2.42
C ALA A 56 -1.64 13.49 -1.90
N ARG A 57 -1.74 14.19 -0.76
CA ARG A 57 -3.03 14.68 -0.23
C ARG A 57 -3.73 15.63 -1.19
N ALA A 58 -2.99 16.59 -1.76
CA ALA A 58 -3.53 17.58 -2.68
C ALA A 58 -3.93 16.95 -4.03
N CYS A 59 -3.12 16.02 -4.55
CA CYS A 59 -3.22 15.56 -5.93
C CYS A 59 -3.93 14.20 -6.11
N LYS A 60 -4.09 13.37 -5.06
CA LYS A 60 -4.63 12.00 -5.17
C LYS A 60 -5.96 11.90 -5.92
N LYS A 61 -6.86 12.88 -5.79
CA LYS A 61 -8.15 12.88 -6.50
C LYS A 61 -7.96 13.09 -8.01
N THR A 62 -7.05 13.98 -8.40
CA THR A 62 -6.77 14.29 -9.80
C THR A 62 -5.98 13.16 -10.45
N ILE A 63 -4.92 12.67 -9.80
CA ILE A 63 -4.12 11.53 -10.26
C ILE A 63 -5.01 10.29 -10.36
N GLY A 64 -5.80 9.99 -9.31
CA GLY A 64 -6.72 8.86 -9.31
C GLY A 64 -7.69 8.88 -10.50
N ARG A 65 -8.38 10.01 -10.74
CA ARG A 65 -9.31 10.11 -11.88
C ARG A 65 -8.64 9.97 -13.24
N ARG A 66 -7.41 10.47 -13.40
CA ARG A 66 -6.63 10.29 -14.64
C ARG A 66 -6.32 8.81 -14.87
N LEU A 67 -5.90 8.12 -13.82
CA LEU A 67 -5.49 6.71 -13.90
C LEU A 67 -6.68 5.74 -13.94
N THR A 68 -7.86 6.12 -13.44
CA THR A 68 -9.09 5.30 -13.47
C THR A 68 -10.13 5.81 -14.47
N SER A 69 -9.68 6.48 -15.54
CA SER A 69 -10.57 7.07 -16.53
C SER A 69 -11.53 6.02 -17.12
N ASN A 70 -12.84 6.29 -17.08
CA ASN A 70 -13.87 5.41 -17.67
C ASN A 70 -13.73 5.26 -19.19
N ALA A 71 -13.04 6.21 -19.84
CA ALA A 71 -12.74 6.11 -21.28
C ALA A 71 -11.67 5.04 -21.57
N LEU A 72 -10.83 4.72 -20.59
CA LEU A 72 -9.79 3.70 -20.70
C LEU A 72 -10.24 2.38 -20.08
N TYR A 73 -10.94 2.42 -18.94
CA TYR A 73 -11.38 1.25 -18.18
C TYR A 73 -12.88 1.35 -17.97
N ALA A 74 -13.66 0.60 -18.76
CA ALA A 74 -15.12 0.63 -18.66
C ALA A 74 -15.59 -0.05 -17.35
N ALA A 75 -16.80 0.28 -16.93
CA ALA A 75 -17.46 -0.43 -15.84
C ALA A 75 -17.83 -1.86 -16.29
N GLU A 76 -17.60 -2.84 -15.43
CA GLU A 76 -17.86 -4.26 -15.66
C GLU A 76 -19.01 -4.74 -14.77
N GLY A 77 -19.81 -5.69 -15.25
CA GLY A 77 -20.89 -6.29 -14.44
C GLY A 77 -20.34 -7.13 -13.26
N GLU A 78 -19.18 -7.74 -13.47
CA GLU A 78 -18.49 -8.61 -12.50
C GLU A 78 -17.01 -8.23 -12.42
N PRO A 79 -16.66 -7.11 -11.76
CA PRO A 79 -15.27 -6.66 -11.70
C PRO A 79 -14.42 -7.60 -10.83
N VAL A 80 -13.20 -7.86 -11.29
CA VAL A 80 -12.21 -8.71 -10.64
C VAL A 80 -11.08 -7.87 -10.04
N SER A 81 -10.73 -8.14 -8.79
CA SER A 81 -9.58 -7.53 -8.11
C SER A 81 -8.48 -8.56 -7.89
N VAL A 82 -7.34 -8.37 -8.55
CA VAL A 82 -6.16 -9.23 -8.39
C VAL A 82 -5.13 -8.52 -7.53
N PHE A 83 -4.72 -9.16 -6.45
CA PHE A 83 -3.66 -8.66 -5.57
C PHE A 83 -2.46 -9.57 -5.68
N MET A 84 -1.38 -9.08 -6.27
CA MET A 84 -0.16 -9.86 -6.36
C MET A 84 0.71 -9.71 -5.11
N SER A 85 1.44 -10.76 -4.78
CA SER A 85 2.38 -10.79 -3.66
C SER A 85 3.57 -11.67 -4.00
N GLY A 86 4.72 -11.39 -3.39
CA GLY A 86 5.97 -12.11 -3.64
C GLY A 86 7.20 -11.29 -3.25
N SER A 87 8.34 -11.95 -3.06
CA SER A 87 9.61 -11.30 -2.74
C SER A 87 10.13 -10.44 -3.90
N PRO A 88 10.96 -9.41 -3.64
CA PRO A 88 11.68 -8.69 -4.70
C PRO A 88 12.43 -9.68 -5.61
N GLY A 89 12.36 -9.49 -6.92
CA GLY A 89 12.98 -10.38 -7.91
C GLY A 89 12.23 -11.68 -8.21
N ALA A 90 11.04 -11.91 -7.63
CA ALA A 90 10.22 -13.10 -7.90
C ALA A 90 9.51 -13.11 -9.27
N GLY A 91 9.79 -12.14 -10.16
CA GLY A 91 9.16 -12.08 -11.48
C GLY A 91 7.70 -11.61 -11.50
N LYS A 92 7.26 -10.87 -10.47
CA LYS A 92 5.86 -10.42 -10.33
C LYS A 92 5.42 -9.53 -11.49
N THR A 93 6.28 -8.59 -11.87
CA THR A 93 6.03 -7.66 -12.97
C THR A 93 5.82 -8.40 -14.29
N GLU A 94 6.67 -9.38 -14.58
CA GLU A 94 6.56 -10.21 -15.78
C GLU A 94 5.30 -11.09 -15.74
N ALA A 95 4.97 -11.66 -14.58
CA ALA A 95 3.76 -12.45 -14.39
C ALA A 95 2.47 -11.60 -14.50
N SER A 96 2.49 -10.34 -14.05
CA SER A 96 1.34 -9.44 -14.15
C SER A 96 1.06 -9.03 -15.58
N ILE A 97 2.10 -8.70 -16.33
CA ILE A 97 2.00 -8.39 -17.75
C ILE A 97 1.46 -9.62 -18.50
N ALA A 98 1.98 -10.81 -18.21
CA ALA A 98 1.48 -12.05 -18.82
C ALA A 98 0.01 -12.32 -18.47
N LEU A 99 -0.41 -12.07 -17.23
CA LEU A 99 -1.80 -12.23 -16.81
C LEU A 99 -2.73 -11.24 -17.52
N LEU A 100 -2.32 -9.97 -17.66
CA LEU A 100 -3.08 -8.95 -18.39
C LEU A 100 -3.26 -9.33 -19.86
N ASN A 101 -2.23 -9.90 -20.49
CA ASN A 101 -2.32 -10.36 -21.88
C ASN A 101 -3.31 -11.51 -22.10
N LEU A 102 -3.68 -12.27 -21.05
CA LEU A 102 -4.73 -13.29 -21.13
C LEU A 102 -6.13 -12.69 -21.15
N PHE A 103 -6.30 -11.45 -20.67
CA PHE A 103 -7.55 -10.69 -20.73
C PHE A 103 -7.46 -9.70 -21.91
N SER A 104 -7.37 -10.23 -23.13
CA SER A 104 -7.15 -9.43 -24.36
C SER A 104 -8.33 -8.54 -24.75
N ASP A 105 -9.53 -8.84 -24.24
CA ASP A 105 -10.77 -8.29 -24.77
C ASP A 105 -11.19 -7.01 -24.03
N SER A 106 -10.56 -6.69 -22.90
CA SER A 106 -10.79 -5.45 -22.15
C SER A 106 -9.55 -5.04 -21.36
N PRO A 107 -9.12 -3.77 -21.43
CA PRO A 107 -7.98 -3.29 -20.65
C PRO A 107 -8.29 -3.39 -19.15
N ILE A 108 -7.38 -4.00 -18.39
CA ILE A 108 -7.45 -4.07 -16.92
C ILE A 108 -6.56 -2.99 -16.33
N LEU A 109 -7.06 -2.30 -15.30
CA LEU A 109 -6.31 -1.28 -14.58
C LEU A 109 -5.16 -1.93 -13.78
N ARG A 110 -3.91 -1.75 -14.23
CA ARG A 110 -2.72 -2.11 -13.44
C ARG A 110 -2.35 -0.95 -12.51
N VAL A 111 -2.20 -1.26 -11.23
CA VAL A 111 -1.76 -0.32 -10.19
C VAL A 111 -0.39 -0.79 -9.70
N ASP A 112 0.65 -0.07 -10.09
CA ASP A 112 2.03 -0.36 -9.69
C ASP A 112 2.56 0.78 -8.77
N PRO A 113 2.79 0.51 -7.47
CA PRO A 113 3.36 1.49 -6.55
C PRO A 113 4.74 2.01 -6.98
N ASP A 114 5.51 1.23 -7.74
CA ASP A 114 6.82 1.65 -8.22
C ASP A 114 6.69 2.69 -9.34
N GLU A 115 5.76 2.49 -10.28
CA GLU A 115 5.45 3.47 -11.33
C GLU A 115 4.89 4.78 -10.75
N LEU A 116 4.04 4.70 -9.73
CA LEU A 116 3.45 5.87 -9.07
C LEU A 116 4.47 6.79 -8.40
N ARG A 117 5.71 6.33 -8.14
CA ARG A 117 6.77 7.21 -7.62
C ARG A 117 7.17 8.31 -8.61
N THR A 118 6.94 8.10 -9.90
CA THR A 118 7.26 9.08 -10.94
C THR A 118 6.39 10.33 -10.88
N GLU A 119 5.25 10.28 -10.17
CA GLU A 119 4.40 11.45 -9.91
C GLU A 119 5.07 12.48 -8.97
N PHE A 120 6.10 12.07 -8.22
CA PHE A 120 6.79 12.93 -7.28
C PHE A 120 8.07 13.50 -7.90
N ALA A 121 8.13 14.83 -8.05
CA ALA A 121 9.25 15.50 -8.71
C ALA A 121 10.63 15.23 -8.05
N ALA A 122 10.66 15.00 -6.74
CA ALA A 122 11.89 14.71 -6.00
C ALA A 122 12.35 13.24 -6.10
N TYR A 123 11.61 12.38 -6.80
CA TYR A 123 11.97 10.98 -6.95
C TYR A 123 13.12 10.83 -7.96
N THR A 124 14.16 10.10 -7.56
CA THR A 124 15.41 9.93 -8.35
C THR A 124 15.74 8.46 -8.63
N GLY A 125 14.80 7.54 -8.38
CA GLY A 125 15.06 6.10 -8.43
C GLY A 125 15.74 5.55 -7.17
N ARG A 126 16.69 6.30 -6.58
CA ARG A 126 17.53 5.84 -5.45
C ARG A 126 16.93 6.11 -4.07
N ASN A 127 15.94 7.00 -3.98
CA ASN A 127 15.33 7.46 -2.74
C ASN A 127 13.88 6.97 -2.57
N ALA A 128 13.55 5.80 -3.13
CA ALA A 128 12.19 5.23 -3.13
C ALA A 128 11.54 5.13 -1.74
N TYR A 129 12.33 4.88 -0.70
CA TYR A 129 11.87 4.76 0.69
C TYR A 129 11.23 6.05 1.22
N LEU A 130 11.59 7.22 0.68
CA LEU A 130 11.04 8.52 1.09
C LEU A 130 9.61 8.77 0.56
N PHE A 131 9.15 7.98 -0.43
CA PHE A 131 7.85 8.19 -1.07
C PHE A 131 6.80 7.16 -0.67
N GLN A 132 7.16 6.18 0.17
CA GLN A 132 6.26 5.09 0.53
C GLN A 132 4.94 5.60 1.13
N GLY A 133 5.00 6.64 1.97
CA GLY A 133 3.81 7.27 2.54
C GLY A 133 2.91 7.89 1.47
N GLY A 134 3.47 8.74 0.60
CA GLY A 134 2.74 9.39 -0.49
C GLY A 134 2.15 8.39 -1.49
N VAL A 135 2.94 7.42 -1.94
CA VAL A 135 2.51 6.36 -2.86
C VAL A 135 1.35 5.56 -2.28
N SER A 136 1.41 5.19 -0.99
CA SER A 136 0.33 4.46 -0.33
C SER A 136 -1.00 5.23 -0.40
N MET A 137 -0.95 6.57 -0.28
CA MET A 137 -2.14 7.41 -0.40
C MET A 137 -2.70 7.46 -1.84
N LEU A 138 -1.82 7.45 -2.85
CA LEU A 138 -2.22 7.39 -4.25
C LEU A 138 -2.86 6.04 -4.58
N VAL A 139 -2.21 4.94 -4.21
CA VAL A 139 -2.70 3.57 -4.40
C VAL A 139 -4.08 3.40 -3.80
N SER A 140 -4.27 3.74 -2.52
CA SER A 140 -5.58 3.63 -1.88
C SER A 140 -6.64 4.44 -2.62
N LYS A 141 -6.31 5.65 -3.10
CA LYS A 141 -7.30 6.47 -3.82
C LYS A 141 -7.65 5.91 -5.20
N ILE A 142 -6.70 5.29 -5.89
CA ILE A 142 -6.92 4.62 -7.17
C ILE A 142 -7.84 3.42 -6.97
N ILE A 143 -7.55 2.56 -5.98
CA ILE A 143 -8.40 1.41 -5.63
C ILE A 143 -9.83 1.86 -5.28
N ASP A 144 -9.99 2.94 -4.49
CA ASP A 144 -11.31 3.47 -4.14
C ASP A 144 -12.14 3.85 -5.36
N LEU A 145 -11.49 4.49 -6.34
CA LEU A 145 -12.12 4.93 -7.56
C LEU A 145 -12.46 3.74 -8.47
N ALA A 146 -11.52 2.82 -8.68
CA ALA A 146 -11.74 1.61 -9.46
C ALA A 146 -12.93 0.78 -8.92
N LEU A 147 -12.98 0.58 -7.60
CA LEU A 147 -14.10 -0.09 -6.93
C LEU A 147 -15.40 0.71 -7.03
N ALA A 148 -15.37 2.03 -7.02
CA ALA A 148 -16.57 2.87 -7.18
C ALA A 148 -17.08 2.86 -8.63
N GLN A 149 -16.17 2.70 -9.59
CA GLN A 149 -16.45 2.69 -11.03
C GLN A 149 -16.72 1.27 -11.57
N GLN A 150 -16.70 0.24 -10.72
CA GLN A 150 -16.86 -1.17 -11.10
C GLN A 150 -15.82 -1.62 -12.13
N GLN A 151 -14.56 -1.23 -11.96
CA GLN A 151 -13.46 -1.59 -12.85
C GLN A 151 -12.67 -2.76 -12.27
N SER A 152 -12.30 -3.73 -13.12
CA SER A 152 -11.29 -4.72 -12.76
C SER A 152 -9.93 -4.06 -12.59
N PHE A 153 -9.16 -4.50 -11.59
CA PHE A 153 -7.80 -4.01 -11.37
C PHE A 153 -6.85 -5.09 -10.88
N LEU A 154 -5.57 -4.89 -11.18
CA LEU A 154 -4.44 -5.68 -10.70
C LEU A 154 -3.51 -4.77 -9.90
N LEU A 155 -3.31 -5.07 -8.62
CA LEU A 155 -2.32 -4.40 -7.78
C LEU A 155 -0.99 -5.17 -7.83
N ASP A 156 0.00 -4.59 -8.49
CA ASP A 156 1.34 -5.15 -8.67
C ASP A 156 2.31 -4.52 -7.68
N GLY A 157 2.34 -5.02 -6.44
CA GLY A 157 3.23 -4.47 -5.44
C GLY A 157 3.50 -5.41 -4.28
N THR A 158 4.70 -5.32 -3.72
CA THR A 158 5.00 -5.94 -2.43
C THR A 158 4.35 -5.07 -1.34
N PHE A 159 3.32 -5.59 -0.66
CA PHE A 159 2.56 -4.92 0.40
C PHE A 159 3.42 -4.39 1.56
N ALA A 160 4.16 -3.29 1.35
CA ALA A 160 5.13 -2.76 2.30
C ALA A 160 4.50 -2.12 3.54
N LYS A 161 3.18 -1.91 3.54
CA LYS A 161 2.41 -1.46 4.71
C LYS A 161 1.24 -2.43 4.91
N LEU A 162 1.45 -3.45 5.74
CA LEU A 162 0.52 -4.57 5.96
C LEU A 162 -0.88 -4.11 6.36
N ASP A 163 -1.01 -3.02 7.12
CA ASP A 163 -2.31 -2.51 7.55
C ASP A 163 -3.08 -1.83 6.41
N VAL A 164 -2.38 -1.14 5.51
CA VAL A 164 -2.99 -0.52 4.31
C VAL A 164 -3.35 -1.60 3.29
N ALA A 165 -2.49 -2.60 3.14
CA ALA A 165 -2.77 -3.81 2.37
C ALA A 165 -4.06 -4.48 2.85
N ARG A 166 -4.14 -4.73 4.16
CA ARG A 166 -5.30 -5.33 4.81
C ARG A 166 -6.55 -4.48 4.60
N SER A 167 -6.51 -3.18 4.86
CA SER A 167 -7.64 -2.29 4.66
C SER A 167 -8.10 -2.23 3.18
N ASN A 168 -7.17 -2.26 2.22
CA ASN A 168 -7.52 -2.31 0.80
C ASN A 168 -8.22 -3.63 0.43
N VAL A 169 -7.76 -4.76 0.98
CA VAL A 169 -8.39 -6.08 0.81
C VAL A 169 -9.77 -6.12 1.47
N GLU A 170 -9.88 -5.67 2.73
CA GLU A 170 -11.14 -5.62 3.48
C GLU A 170 -12.21 -4.81 2.73
N ARG A 171 -11.86 -3.61 2.23
CA ARG A 171 -12.79 -2.78 1.44
C ARG A 171 -13.23 -3.42 0.14
N SER A 172 -12.37 -4.23 -0.48
CA SER A 172 -12.72 -5.00 -1.68
C SER A 172 -13.71 -6.13 -1.33
N LEU A 173 -13.55 -6.78 -0.18
CA LEU A 173 -14.46 -7.82 0.33
C LEU A 173 -15.82 -7.27 0.81
N GLU A 174 -15.83 -6.09 1.42
CA GLU A 174 -17.06 -5.46 1.92
C GLU A 174 -18.02 -5.05 0.80
N LYS A 175 -17.50 -4.58 -0.34
CA LYS A 175 -18.34 -4.30 -1.52
C LYS A 175 -18.91 -5.54 -2.19
N VAL A 176 -18.25 -6.70 -2.05
CA VAL A 176 -18.81 -7.98 -2.52
C VAL A 176 -19.98 -8.42 -1.64
N ARG A 177 -20.05 -7.99 -0.36
CA ARG A 177 -21.12 -8.37 0.59
C ARG A 177 -22.39 -7.53 0.49
N SER A 178 -22.38 -6.39 -0.21
CA SER A 178 -23.60 -5.59 -0.41
C SER A 178 -24.47 -6.05 -1.58
N ARG A 179 -24.19 -7.23 -2.17
CA ARG A 179 -25.13 -7.93 -3.05
C ARG A 179 -25.97 -8.92 -2.22
N GLN A 180 -26.96 -8.40 -1.52
CA GLN A 180 -28.25 -9.10 -1.39
C GLN A 180 -29.21 -8.30 -2.26
N ASP A 181 -29.52 -8.82 -3.44
CA ASP A 181 -30.78 -8.66 -4.17
C ASP A 181 -30.82 -9.73 -5.26
#